data_AF-A0A370FYT7-F1
#
_entry.id   AF-A0A370FYT7-F1
#
_cell.length_a   1.000
_cell.length_b   1.000
_cell.length_c   1.000
_cell.angle_alpha   90.00
_cell.angle_beta   90.00
_cell.angle_gamma   90.00
#
_symmetry.space_group_name_H-M   'P 1'
#
loop_
_entity.id
_entity.type
_entity.pdbx_description
1 polymer ?
#
loop_
_entity_poly.entity_id
_entity_poly.type
_entity_poly.pdbx_seq_one_letter_code
_entity_poly.pdbx_strand_id
1 'polypeptide(L)'
;MAEDKSHAEIPNDAIPTKGRFPLLDRVSAPRDLRNLSVDQLRQLAEELRAETVDAVSTTGGHLGASLGVVELTVALHAVFDTPDDRIIWDV
;
A
#
# COMPACT_ATOMS: atom_id res chain seq x y z
N MET A 1 -20.33 43.73 1.55
CA MET A 1 -19.42 43.80 0.38
C MET A 1 -18.15 43.08 0.82
N ALA A 2 -18.15 41.76 0.66
CA ALA A 2 -17.31 41.02 -0.31
C ALA A 2 -15.83 40.99 0.16
N GLU A 3 -15.42 39.95 0.86
CA GLU A 3 -14.76 38.73 0.32
C GLU A 3 -13.48 39.07 -0.45
N ASP A 4 -12.32 38.75 0.15
CA ASP A 4 -11.17 38.26 -0.59
C ASP A 4 -10.69 36.96 0.06
N LYS A 5 -10.67 35.90 -0.76
CA LYS A 5 -10.32 34.51 -0.45
C LYS A 5 -9.00 34.23 -1.14
N SER A 6 -8.01 33.70 -0.42
CA SER A 6 -6.94 32.82 -0.92
C SER A 6 -5.86 32.71 0.16
N HIS A 7 -5.32 31.57 0.57
CA HIS A 7 -5.38 30.20 0.12
C HIS A 7 -5.10 29.38 1.39
N ALA A 8 -6.10 28.71 1.96
CA ALA A 8 -5.82 27.73 3.00
C ALA A 8 -5.21 26.52 2.29
N GLU A 9 -3.88 26.44 2.32
CA GLU A 9 -3.15 25.24 1.94
C GLU A 9 -3.71 24.08 2.77
N ILE A 10 -4.20 23.04 2.08
CA ILE A 10 -4.91 21.92 2.71
C ILE A 10 -3.97 21.28 3.74
N PRO A 11 -4.41 21.05 4.99
CA PRO A 11 -3.58 20.38 5.99
C PRO A 11 -3.19 19.00 5.47
N ASN A 12 -1.90 18.66 5.60
CA ASN A 12 -1.38 17.32 5.30
C ASN A 12 -2.00 16.29 6.26
N ASP A 13 -3.20 15.82 5.94
CA ASP A 13 -3.91 14.72 6.59
C ASP A 13 -3.53 13.36 5.97
N ALA A 14 -2.54 13.34 5.06
CA ALA A 14 -1.88 12.12 4.66
C ALA A 14 -1.01 11.66 5.84
N ILE A 15 -1.36 10.51 6.41
CA ILE A 15 -0.52 9.83 7.41
C ILE A 15 0.90 9.79 6.84
N PRO A 16 1.90 10.46 7.46
CA PRO A 16 3.25 10.48 6.93
C PRO A 16 3.91 9.14 7.29
N THR A 17 3.61 8.10 6.51
CA THR A 17 4.07 6.73 6.76
C THR A 17 5.49 6.49 6.24
N LYS A 18 5.98 7.43 5.42
CA LYS A 18 7.34 7.44 4.86
C LYS A 18 8.39 7.52 5.97
N GLY A 19 9.19 6.47 6.11
CA GLY A 19 10.23 6.29 7.13
C GLY A 19 9.88 5.25 8.20
N ARG A 20 8.62 4.77 8.25
CA ARG A 20 8.18 3.74 9.20
C ARG A 20 8.40 2.32 8.66
N PHE A 21 8.38 2.14 7.34
CA PHE A 21 8.37 0.85 6.70
C PHE A 21 9.55 0.72 5.72
N PRO A 22 10.73 0.29 6.22
CA PRO A 22 11.98 0.42 5.48
C PRO A 22 12.02 -0.35 4.16
N LEU A 23 11.18 -1.37 3.99
CA LEU A 23 11.10 -2.13 2.75
C LEU A 23 9.96 -1.64 1.86
N LEU A 24 8.77 -1.40 2.43
CA LEU A 24 7.61 -0.85 1.71
C LEU A 24 7.93 0.52 1.10
N ASP A 25 8.67 1.38 1.82
CA ASP A 25 9.09 2.71 1.35
C ASP A 25 10.01 2.66 0.11
N ARG A 26 10.57 1.49 -0.22
CA ARG A 26 11.44 1.26 -1.39
C ARG A 26 10.69 0.68 -2.58
N VAL A 27 9.46 0.20 -2.38
CA VAL A 27 8.64 -0.40 -3.43
C VAL A 27 7.85 0.70 -4.13
N SER A 28 8.12 0.89 -5.41
CA SER A 28 7.46 1.88 -6.27
C SER A 28 6.61 1.25 -7.37
N ALA A 29 6.91 0.00 -7.74
CA ALA A 29 6.23 -0.76 -8.77
C ALA A 29 6.30 -2.27 -8.50
N PRO A 30 5.39 -3.09 -9.07
CA PRO A 30 5.38 -4.55 -8.88
C PRO A 30 6.72 -5.24 -9.17
N ARG A 31 7.45 -4.76 -10.19
CA ARG A 31 8.77 -5.28 -10.56
C ARG A 31 9.80 -5.22 -9.44
N ASP A 32 9.63 -4.33 -8.47
CA ASP A 32 10.56 -4.15 -7.37
C ASP A 32 10.53 -5.37 -6.43
N LEU A 33 9.40 -6.11 -6.37
CA LEU A 33 9.24 -7.31 -5.56
C LEU A 33 10.04 -8.50 -6.09
N ARG A 34 10.28 -8.57 -7.41
CA ARG A 34 10.98 -9.70 -8.04
C ARG A 34 12.45 -9.82 -7.64
N ASN A 35 13.04 -8.74 -7.13
CA ASN A 35 14.42 -8.69 -6.67
C ASN A 35 14.56 -8.96 -5.17
N LEU A 36 13.45 -9.21 -4.46
CA LEU A 36 13.46 -9.45 -3.02
C LEU A 36 13.62 -10.94 -2.72
N SER A 37 14.40 -11.24 -1.68
CA SER A 37 14.43 -12.58 -1.09
C SER A 37 13.09 -12.94 -0.46
N VAL A 38 12.85 -14.24 -0.23
CA VAL A 38 11.62 -14.72 0.44
C VAL A 38 11.43 -14.07 1.81
N ASP A 39 12.49 -13.86 2.59
CA ASP A 39 12.39 -13.21 3.89
C ASP A 39 12.07 -11.72 3.78
N GLN A 40 12.61 -11.04 2.76
CA GLN A 40 12.21 -9.67 2.44
C GLN A 40 10.75 -9.60 1.98
N LEU A 41 10.26 -10.54 1.18
CA LEU A 41 8.84 -10.58 0.78
C LEU A 41 7.91 -10.77 1.99
N ARG A 42 8.32 -11.59 2.97
CA ARG A 42 7.59 -11.74 4.24
C ARG A 42 7.56 -10.43 5.03
N GLN A 43 8.71 -9.76 5.14
CA GLN A 43 8.79 -8.44 5.78
C GLN A 43 7.91 -7.42 5.05
N LEU A 44 7.94 -7.39 3.72
CA LEU A 44 7.13 -6.47 2.93
C LEU A 44 5.64 -6.71 3.17
N ALA A 45 5.20 -7.96 3.24
CA ALA A 45 3.81 -8.29 3.56
C ALA A 45 3.41 -7.82 4.97
N GLU A 46 4.31 -7.94 5.95
CA GLU A 46 4.08 -7.43 7.30
C GLU A 46 3.90 -5.91 7.32
N GLU A 47 4.81 -5.19 6.67
CA GLU A 47 4.77 -3.73 6.57
C GLU A 47 3.51 -3.26 5.82
N LEU A 48 3.16 -3.91 4.70
CA LEU A 48 1.97 -3.61 3.92
C LEU A 48 0.68 -3.87 4.70
N ARG A 49 0.65 -4.91 5.54
CA ARG A 49 -0.50 -5.18 6.42
C ARG A 49 -0.67 -4.10 7.46
N ALA A 50 0.40 -3.72 8.14
CA ALA A 50 0.38 -2.65 9.14
C ALA A 50 -0.12 -1.33 8.52
N GLU A 51 0.41 -0.96 7.36
CA GLU A 51 -0.04 0.22 6.62
C GLU A 51 -1.51 0.13 6.21
N THR A 52 -1.95 -1.03 5.73
CA THR A 52 -3.35 -1.25 5.34
C THR A 52 -4.27 -1.04 6.55
N VAL A 53 -3.95 -1.64 7.70
CA VAL A 53 -4.71 -1.47 8.95
C VAL A 53 -4.82 0.01 9.32
N ASP A 54 -3.69 0.72 9.32
CA ASP A 54 -3.68 2.13 9.69
C ASP A 54 -4.52 2.97 8.71
N ALA A 55 -4.39 2.73 7.41
CA ALA A 55 -5.14 3.42 6.37
C ALA A 55 -6.67 3.17 6.45
N VAL A 56 -7.09 1.93 6.75
CA VAL A 56 -8.52 1.60 6.85
C VAL A 56 -9.14 1.88 8.23
N SER A 57 -8.31 2.02 9.27
CA SER A 57 -8.76 2.34 10.63
C SER A 57 -9.49 3.68 10.73
N THR A 58 -9.16 4.61 9.83
CA THR A 58 -9.75 5.96 9.78
C THR A 58 -11.07 6.01 9.02
N THR A 59 -11.37 5.02 8.16
CA THR A 59 -12.49 5.06 7.21
C THR A 59 -13.66 4.15 7.55
N GLY A 60 -13.47 3.10 8.35
CA GLY A 60 -14.55 2.18 8.79
C GLY A 60 -15.20 1.40 7.63
N GLY A 61 -14.88 0.11 7.50
CA GLY A 61 -15.39 -0.74 6.39
C GLY A 61 -14.95 -2.20 6.49
N HIS A 62 -15.10 -2.99 5.42
CA HIS A 62 -14.75 -4.42 5.37
C HIS A 62 -13.23 -4.69 5.49
N LEU A 63 -12.70 -4.54 6.71
CA LEU A 63 -11.30 -4.73 7.08
C LEU A 63 -10.78 -6.16 6.83
N GLY A 64 -11.65 -7.17 6.92
CA GLY A 64 -11.23 -8.58 6.89
C GLY A 64 -10.73 -9.06 5.52
N ALA A 65 -11.36 -8.61 4.43
CA ALA A 65 -11.04 -9.08 3.09
C ALA A 65 -9.67 -8.56 2.61
N SER A 66 -9.41 -7.27 2.79
CA SER A 66 -8.16 -6.64 2.37
C SER A 66 -6.93 -7.17 3.14
N LEU A 67 -7.10 -7.56 4.40
CA LEU A 67 -6.00 -8.14 5.20
C LEU A 67 -5.69 -9.59 4.80
N GLY A 68 -6.68 -10.36 4.34
CA GLY A 68 -6.49 -11.76 3.96
C GLY A 68 -5.79 -11.98 2.61
N VAL A 69 -5.62 -10.93 1.80
CA VAL A 69 -5.02 -11.02 0.46
C VAL A 69 -3.63 -10.39 0.35
N VAL A 70 -3.09 -9.84 1.44
CA VAL A 70 -1.81 -9.11 1.42
C VAL A 70 -0.67 -10.00 0.93
N GLU A 71 -0.49 -11.18 1.52
CA GLU A 71 0.57 -12.12 1.19
C GLU A 71 0.39 -12.68 -0.23
N LEU A 72 -0.86 -12.95 -0.61
CA LEU A 72 -1.17 -13.42 -1.95
C LEU A 72 -0.80 -12.36 -3.00
N THR A 73 -1.14 -11.10 -2.75
CA THR A 73 -0.82 -9.98 -3.65
C THR A 73 0.70 -9.81 -3.79
N VAL A 74 1.45 -9.86 -2.69
CA VAL A 74 2.92 -9.80 -2.70
C VAL A 74 3.51 -10.98 -3.48
N ALA A 75 3.02 -12.20 -3.23
CA ALA A 75 3.50 -13.39 -3.92
C ALA A 75 3.22 -13.34 -5.43
N LEU A 76 2.03 -12.90 -5.83
CA LEU A 76 1.66 -12.77 -7.24
C LEU A 76 2.59 -11.78 -7.96
N HIS A 77 2.83 -10.60 -7.39
CA HIS A 77 3.72 -9.60 -8.00
C HIS A 77 5.21 -9.97 -7.94
N ALA A 78 5.62 -10.86 -7.03
CA ALA A 78 6.97 -11.41 -6.99
C ALA A 78 7.21 -12.51 -8.05
N VAL A 79 6.16 -13.21 -8.48
CA VAL A 79 6.26 -14.35 -9.42
C VAL A 79 5.87 -13.96 -10.84
N PHE A 80 4.81 -13.18 -11.02
CA PHE A 80 4.29 -12.79 -12.33
C PHE A 80 4.89 -11.47 -12.81
N ASP A 81 4.99 -11.31 -14.13
CA ASP A 81 5.46 -10.08 -14.75
C ASP A 81 4.34 -9.07 -14.98
N THR A 82 3.72 -8.60 -13.91
CA THR A 82 2.69 -7.55 -14.03
C THR A 82 3.32 -6.20 -14.39
N PRO A 83 2.75 -5.42 -15.33
CA PRO A 83 1.39 -5.55 -15.86
C PRO A 83 1.22 -6.39 -17.14
N ASP A 84 2.29 -7.01 -17.67
CA ASP A 84 2.21 -7.85 -18.88
C ASP A 84 1.38 -9.12 -18.60
N ASP A 85 1.65 -9.76 -17.46
CA ASP A 85 0.76 -10.75 -16.88
C ASP A 85 -0.44 -10.06 -16.21
N ARG A 86 -1.66 -10.48 -16.56
CA ARG A 86 -2.89 -9.89 -16.04
C ARG A 86 -3.40 -10.67 -14.83
N ILE A 87 -3.50 -9.98 -13.68
CA ILE A 87 -4.15 -10.49 -12.47
C ILE A 87 -5.58 -9.93 -12.43
N ILE A 88 -6.56 -10.80 -12.19
CA ILE A 88 -7.97 -10.45 -12.00
C ILE A 88 -8.38 -10.93 -10.62
N TRP A 89 -8.96 -10.04 -9.82
CA TRP A 89 -9.55 -10.35 -8.52
C TRP A 89 -11.07 -10.50 -8.67
N ASP A 90 -11.62 -11.63 -8.20
CA ASP A 90 -13.07 -11.83 -8.06
C ASP A 90 -13.55 -11.31 -6.68
N VAL A 91 -14.85 -11.00 -6.56
CA VAL A 91 -15.45 -10.36 -5.35
C VAL A 91 -16.23 -11.31 -4.45
#